data_AF-A0A6C0GJ55-F1
#
_entry.id   AF-A0A6C0GJ55-F1
#
_cell.length_a   1.000
_cell.length_b   1.000
_cell.length_c   1.000
_cell.angle_alpha   90.00
_cell.angle_beta   90.00
_cell.angle_gamma   90.00
#
_symmetry.space_group_name_H-M   'P 1'
#
loop_
_entity.id
_entity.type
_entity.pdbx_description
1 polymer ?
#
loop_
_entity_poly.entity_id
_entity_poly.type
_entity_poly.pdbx_seq_one_letter_code
_entity_poly.pdbx_strand_id
1 'polypeptide(L)'
;MNETPETYKRAHRHVKKRLNFYRNLIAFVIINTALIVINLLTSPDHLWFYWPLLGWGIGLAFQAFSTFSSFSPIAGEWEERKIKEYMEKNQ
;
A
#
# COMPACT_ATOMS: atom_id res chain seq x y z
N MET A 1 23.42 22.94 22.17
CA MET A 1 22.17 22.29 21.70
C MET A 1 22.56 21.47 20.47
N ASN A 2 22.97 20.21 20.67
CA ASN A 2 23.48 19.38 19.58
C ASN A 2 22.31 18.72 18.86
N GLU A 3 21.86 19.35 17.78
CA GLU A 3 20.87 18.76 16.89
C GLU A 3 21.56 17.74 15.98
N THR A 4 21.53 16.46 16.38
CA THR A 4 22.12 15.39 15.59
C THR A 4 21.22 15.06 14.39
N PRO A 5 21.75 14.98 13.15
CA PRO A 5 20.99 14.65 11.93
C PRO A 5 20.42 13.21 11.94
N GLU A 6 20.74 12.41 12.96
CA GLU A 6 20.30 11.04 13.16
C GLU A 6 18.85 10.93 13.67
N THR A 7 18.36 11.90 14.44
CA THR A 7 16.96 11.92 14.93
C THR A 7 15.97 12.22 13.79
N TYR A 8 16.35 13.04 12.81
CA TYR A 8 15.50 13.36 11.64
C TYR A 8 15.30 12.16 10.69
N LYS A 9 16.33 11.31 10.55
CA LYS A 9 16.29 10.13 9.66
C LYS A 9 15.39 9.00 10.16
N ARG A 10 15.11 8.92 11.47
CA ARG A 10 14.30 7.82 12.05
C ARG A 10 12.80 8.09 11.93
N ALA A 11 12.35 9.35 11.99
CA ALA A 11 10.94 9.70 11.79
C ALA A 11 10.48 9.59 10.32
N HIS A 12 11.35 9.94 9.36
CA HIS A 12 10.99 9.95 7.93
C HIS A 12 10.79 8.56 7.30
N ARG A 13 11.33 7.49 7.91
CA ARG A 13 11.30 6.14 7.31
C ARG A 13 9.91 5.50 7.29
N HIS A 14 9.04 5.83 8.23
CA HIS A 14 7.68 5.30 8.27
C HIS A 14 6.75 6.01 7.28
N VAL A 15 6.94 7.32 7.07
CA VAL A 15 6.13 8.11 6.14
C VAL A 15 6.42 7.75 4.68
N LYS A 16 7.68 7.45 4.34
CA LYS A 16 8.11 7.19 2.95
C LYS A 16 7.51 5.90 2.37
N LYS A 17 7.33 4.86 3.18
CA LYS A 17 6.67 3.60 2.75
C LYS A 17 5.19 3.83 2.42
N ARG A 18 4.47 4.59 3.25
CA ARG A 18 3.07 4.94 3.01
C ARG A 18 2.92 5.81 1.77
N LEU A 19 3.81 6.80 1.58
CA LEU A 19 3.75 7.72 0.44
C LEU A 19 3.88 6.99 -0.91
N ASN A 20 4.72 5.96 -1.00
CA ASN A 20 4.90 5.20 -2.24
C ASN A 20 3.66 4.34 -2.58
N PHE A 21 2.95 3.84 -1.56
CA PHE A 21 1.67 3.15 -1.75
C PHE A 21 0.58 4.13 -2.22
N TYR A 22 0.43 5.26 -1.54
CA TYR A 22 -0.56 6.28 -1.93
C TYR A 22 -0.33 6.81 -3.35
N ARG A 23 0.93 6.98 -3.77
CA ARG A 23 1.24 7.43 -5.13
C ARG A 23 0.77 6.43 -6.20
N ASN A 24 0.98 5.13 -5.97
CA ASN A 24 0.48 4.08 -6.87
C ASN A 24 -1.06 3.99 -6.83
N LEU A 25 -1.66 4.14 -5.65
CA LEU A 25 -3.11 4.16 -5.48
C LEU A 25 -3.78 5.32 -6.21
N ILE A 26 -3.24 6.54 -6.07
CA ILE A 26 -3.75 7.74 -6.74
C ILE A 26 -3.63 7.60 -8.25
N ALA A 27 -2.48 7.13 -8.76
CA ALA A 27 -2.31 6.87 -10.19
C ALA A 27 -3.31 5.83 -10.69
N PHE A 28 -3.54 4.75 -9.95
CA PHE A 28 -4.54 3.74 -10.28
C PHE A 28 -5.96 4.33 -10.37
N VAL A 29 -6.36 5.14 -9.39
CA VAL A 29 -7.69 5.78 -9.39
C VAL A 29 -7.84 6.70 -10.61
N ILE A 30 -6.86 7.58 -10.86
CA ILE A 30 -6.90 8.51 -11.99
C ILE A 30 -7.01 7.75 -13.33
N ILE A 31 -6.18 6.73 -13.52
CA ILE A 31 -6.15 5.95 -14.77
C ILE A 31 -7.48 5.18 -14.94
N ASN A 32 -7.98 4.52 -13.90
CA ASN A 32 -9.25 3.78 -13.99
C ASN A 32 -10.43 4.72 -14.25
N THR A 33 -10.49 5.88 -13.60
CA THR A 33 -11.53 6.88 -13.88
C THR A 33 -11.47 7.35 -15.33
N ALA A 34 -10.27 7.66 -15.85
CA ALA A 34 -10.10 8.03 -17.25
C ALA A 34 -10.54 6.91 -18.20
N LEU A 35 -10.20 5.65 -17.90
CA LEU A 35 -10.61 4.49 -18.69
C LEU A 35 -12.12 4.29 -18.70
N ILE A 36 -12.78 4.43 -17.54
CA ILE A 36 -14.25 4.33 -17.45
C ILE A 36 -14.90 5.41 -18.30
N VAL A 37 -14.41 6.65 -18.24
CA VAL A 37 -14.91 7.76 -19.06
C VAL A 37 -14.71 7.46 -20.55
N ILE A 38 -13.52 7.02 -20.96
CA ILE A 38 -13.25 6.66 -22.37
C ILE A 38 -14.14 5.50 -22.81
N ASN A 39 -14.37 4.50 -21.96
CA ASN A 39 -15.21 3.37 -22.28
C ASN A 39 -16.67 3.81 -22.52
N LEU A 40 -17.20 4.66 -21.64
CA LEU A 40 -18.54 5.21 -21.77
C LEU A 40 -18.70 6.09 -23.02
N LEU A 41 -17.64 6.79 -23.43
CA LEU A 41 -17.64 7.65 -24.62
C LEU A 41 -17.47 6.87 -25.93
N THR A 42 -16.62 5.84 -25.95
CA THR A 42 -16.26 5.14 -27.18
C THR A 42 -17.15 3.93 -27.45
N SER A 43 -17.51 3.16 -26.42
CA SER A 43 -18.22 1.89 -26.58
C SER A 43 -18.95 1.50 -25.29
N PRO A 44 -20.13 2.07 -25.02
CA PRO A 44 -20.91 1.71 -23.83
C PRO A 44 -21.35 0.23 -23.83
N ASP A 45 -21.49 -0.39 -25.00
CA ASP A 45 -21.88 -1.80 -25.15
C ASP A 45 -20.73 -2.81 -24.93
N HIS A 46 -19.48 -2.34 -24.87
CA HIS A 46 -18.30 -3.18 -24.62
C HIS A 46 -17.47 -2.60 -23.49
N LEU A 47 -17.61 -3.21 -22.31
CA LEU A 47 -16.97 -2.79 -21.07
C LEU A 47 -15.52 -3.31 -20.99
N TRP A 48 -14.65 -2.85 -21.88
CA TRP A 48 -13.26 -3.33 -21.95
C TRP A 48 -12.43 -2.93 -20.71
N PHE A 49 -12.85 -1.89 -19.99
CA PHE A 49 -12.17 -1.38 -18.79
C PHE A 49 -12.01 -2.42 -17.67
N TYR A 50 -12.80 -3.50 -17.66
CA TYR A 50 -12.67 -4.58 -16.68
C TYR A 50 -11.32 -5.31 -16.76
N TRP A 51 -10.73 -5.43 -17.94
CA TRP A 51 -9.45 -6.12 -18.12
C TRP A 51 -8.29 -5.39 -17.42
N PRO A 52 -8.07 -4.08 -17.66
CA PRO A 52 -7.13 -3.27 -16.88
C PRO A 52 -7.45 -3.29 -15.37
N LEU A 53 -8.72 -3.19 -15.01
CA LEU A 53 -9.16 -3.14 -13.61
C LEU A 53 -8.89 -4.45 -12.87
N LEU A 54 -9.09 -5.61 -13.51
CA LEU A 54 -8.75 -6.92 -12.93
C LEU A 54 -7.24 -7.13 -12.83
N GLY A 55 -6.48 -6.85 -13.90
CA GLY A 55 -5.02 -7.04 -13.88
C GLY A 55 -4.32 -6.15 -12.86
N TRP A 56 -4.64 -4.85 -12.88
CA TRP A 56 -4.04 -3.89 -11.95
C TRP A 56 -4.68 -3.95 -10.56
N GLY A 57 -5.96 -4.28 -10.45
CA GLY A 57 -6.68 -4.44 -9.19
C GLY A 57 -6.11 -5.55 -8.32
N ILE A 58 -5.63 -6.66 -8.89
CA ILE A 58 -4.95 -7.72 -8.14
C ILE A 58 -3.63 -7.20 -7.53
N GLY A 59 -2.81 -6.50 -8.32
CA GLY A 59 -1.56 -5.90 -7.82
C GLY A 59 -1.80 -4.87 -6.72
N LEU A 60 -2.85 -4.05 -6.89
CA LEU A 60 -3.28 -3.07 -5.90
C LEU A 60 -3.82 -3.75 -4.64
N ALA A 61 -4.56 -4.85 -4.77
CA ALA A 61 -5.07 -5.63 -3.65
C ALA A 61 -3.94 -6.24 -2.83
N PHE A 62 -2.87 -6.75 -3.46
CA PHE A 62 -1.67 -7.20 -2.75
C PHE A 62 -0.97 -6.04 -2.01
N GLN A 63 -0.89 -4.87 -2.66
CA GLN A 63 -0.25 -3.69 -2.06
C GLN A 63 -1.09 -3.11 -0.90
N ALA A 64 -2.41 -3.15 -1.05
CA ALA A 64 -3.39 -2.81 -0.02
C ALA A 64 -3.33 -3.81 1.12
N PHE A 65 -3.31 -5.12 0.85
CA PHE A 65 -3.17 -6.16 1.85
C PHE A 65 -1.86 -6.03 2.63
N SER A 66 -0.75 -5.71 1.97
CA SER A 66 0.53 -5.44 2.66
C SER A 66 0.48 -4.20 3.55
N THR A 67 -0.19 -3.13 3.10
CA THR A 67 -0.32 -1.88 3.87
C THR A 67 -1.32 -2.01 5.01
N PHE A 68 -2.44 -2.70 4.77
CA PHE A 68 -3.54 -2.92 5.72
C PHE A 68 -3.25 -4.07 6.67
N SER A 69 -2.36 -5.02 6.31
CA SER A 69 -1.76 -5.97 7.26
C SER A 69 -1.16 -5.21 8.44
N SER A 70 -0.44 -4.11 8.20
CA SER A 70 0.04 -3.22 9.27
C SER A 70 -1.05 -2.58 10.16
N PHE A 71 -2.33 -2.67 9.78
CA PHE A 71 -3.49 -2.16 10.53
C PHE A 71 -4.45 -3.28 10.98
N SER A 72 -4.20 -4.53 10.58
CA SER A 72 -5.02 -5.69 10.93
C SER A 72 -4.56 -6.25 12.27
N PRO A 73 -5.47 -6.55 13.23
CA PRO A 73 -5.11 -7.13 14.52
C PRO A 73 -4.29 -8.42 14.41
N ILE A 74 -4.41 -9.15 13.30
CA ILE A 74 -3.64 -10.37 13.00
C ILE A 74 -2.13 -10.08 12.82
N ALA A 75 -1.75 -8.91 12.27
CA ALA A 75 -0.34 -8.58 12.11
C ALA A 75 0.29 -8.10 13.42
N GLY A 76 -0.49 -7.41 14.27
CA GLY A 76 -0.06 -7.05 15.62
C GLY A 76 0.28 -8.28 16.46
N GLU A 77 -0.56 -9.33 16.41
CA GLU A 77 -0.29 -10.62 17.07
C GLU A 77 0.93 -11.36 16.49
N TRP A 78 1.22 -11.19 15.19
CA TRP A 78 2.42 -11.77 14.59
C TRP A 78 3.69 -11.01 14.98
N GLU A 79 3.63 -9.67 15.05
CA GLU A 79 4.72 -8.82 15.54
C GLU A 79 5.03 -9.10 17.02
N GLU A 80 4.02 -9.18 17.88
CA GLU A 80 4.18 -9.49 19.31
C GLU A 80 4.81 -10.87 19.52
N ARG A 81 4.36 -11.90 18.80
CA ARG A 81 4.99 -13.23 18.89
C ARG A 81 6.45 -13.20 18.48
N LYS A 82 6.79 -12.49 17.41
CA LYS A 82 8.17 -12.39 16.94
C LYS A 82 9.07 -11.67 17.95
N ILE A 83 8.58 -10.59 18.57
CA ILE A 83 9.31 -9.87 19.61
C ILE A 83 9.56 -10.78 20.82
N LYS A 84 8.56 -11.56 21.23
CA LYS A 84 8.68 -12.53 22.32
C LYS A 84 9.73 -13.61 22.02
N GLU A 85 9.71 -14.14 20.80
CA GLU A 85 10.67 -15.13 20.31
C GLU A 85 12.12 -14.59 20.28
N TYR A 86 12.31 -13.30 19.94
CA TYR A 86 13.64 -12.65 19.99
C TYR A 86 14.14 -12.39 21.42
N MET A 87 13.24 -12.07 22.36
CA MET A 87 13.61 -11.88 23.77
C MET A 87 13.97 -13.20 24.45
N GLU A 88 13.27 -14.29 24.14
CA GLU A 88 13.60 -15.63 24.64
C GLU A 88 14.89 -16.20 24.03
N LYS A 89 15.24 -15.83 22.79
CA LYS A 89 16.47 -16.33 22.14
C LYS A 89 17.76 -15.59 22.49
N ASN A 90 17.66 -14.40 23.10
CA ASN A 90 18.80 -13.59 23.54
C ASN A 90 18.94 -13.56 25.07
N GLN A 91 18.23 -14.45 25.76
CA GLN A 91 18.38 -14.75 27.17
C GLN A 91 19.02 -16.14 27.32
#